data_AF-A0A4P0XQM2-F1
#
_entry.id   AF-A0A4P0XQM2-F1
#
_cell.length_a   1.000
_cell.length_b   1.000
_cell.length_c   1.000
_cell.angle_alpha   90.00
_cell.angle_beta   90.00
_cell.angle_gamma   90.00
#
_symmetry.space_group_name_H-M   'P 1'
#
loop_
_entity.id
_entity.type
_entity.pdbx_description
1 polymer ?
#
loop_
_entity_poly.entity_id
_entity_poly.type
_entity_poly.pdbx_seq_one_letter_code
_entity_poly.pdbx_strand_id
1 'polypeptide(L)' 'MILGPTIWVQILGHEKALFPYEYPALFSIAIAFIGIWVFSATDNSPEGMREREQFRAQFIRSQTGIGIERGQAH' A
#
# COMPACT_ATOMS: atom_id res chain seq x y z
N MET A 1 -18.00 -0.86 -5.00
CA MET A 1 -18.06 -2.23 -5.57
C MET A 1 -19.39 -2.41 -6.31
N ILE A 2 -19.56 -1.82 -7.51
CA ILE A 2 -20.88 -1.84 -8.20
C ILE A 2 -21.10 -3.16 -8.98
N LEU A 3 -20.02 -3.85 -9.35
CA LEU A 3 -20.03 -5.11 -10.10
C LEU A 3 -19.95 -6.37 -9.22
N GLY A 4 -20.06 -6.22 -7.90
CA GLY A 4 -20.06 -7.37 -6.97
C GLY A 4 -21.38 -8.14 -7.03
N PRO A 5 -21.41 -9.44 -6.69
CA PRO A 5 -22.61 -10.27 -6.76
C PRO A 5 -23.78 -9.70 -5.95
N THR A 6 -23.51 -9.00 -4.84
CA THR A 6 -24.52 -8.33 -4.02
C THR A 6 -25.28 -7.23 -4.77
N ILE A 7 -24.61 -6.38 -5.56
CA ILE A 7 -25.30 -5.32 -6.31
C ILE A 7 -25.79 -5.84 -7.67
N TRP A 8 -24.97 -6.63 -8.34
CA TRP A 8 -25.23 -7.08 -9.71
C TRP A 8 -26.29 -8.20 -9.80
N VAL A 9 -26.27 -9.16 -8.89
CA VAL A 9 -27.18 -10.33 -8.91
C VAL A 9 -28.35 -10.12 -7.94
N GLN A 10 -28.09 -9.69 -6.69
CA GLN A 10 -29.15 -9.57 -5.68
C GLN A 10 -30.00 -8.30 -5.80
N ILE A 11 -29.45 -7.17 -6.26
CA ILE A 11 -30.21 -5.91 -6.41
C ILE A 11 -30.71 -5.70 -7.85
N LEU A 12 -29.91 -6.04 -8.86
CA LEU A 12 -30.23 -5.79 -10.28
C LEU A 12 -30.78 -7.01 -11.04
N GLY A 13 -30.76 -8.22 -10.45
CA GLY A 13 -31.42 -9.41 -11.02
C GLY A 13 -30.72 -10.07 -12.22
N HIS A 14 -29.44 -9.82 -12.45
CA HIS A 14 -28.68 -10.46 -13.54
C HIS A 14 -28.25 -11.91 -13.19
N GLU A 15 -28.30 -12.84 -14.15
CA GLU A 15 -28.10 -14.29 -13.93
C GLU A 15 -26.69 -14.71 -13.49
N LYS A 16 -25.64 -13.93 -13.84
CA LYS A 16 -24.26 -14.28 -13.53
C LYS A 16 -23.45 -13.04 -13.18
N ALA A 17 -22.81 -13.06 -12.02
CA ALA A 17 -21.84 -12.04 -11.64
C ALA A 17 -20.64 -12.10 -12.58
N LEU A 18 -20.23 -10.96 -13.15
CA LEU A 18 -19.05 -10.86 -14.01
C LEU A 18 -17.76 -11.22 -13.26
N PHE A 19 -17.78 -11.06 -11.93
CA PHE A 19 -16.74 -11.49 -11.00
C PHE A 19 -17.33 -12.46 -9.95
N PRO A 20 -16.97 -13.75 -9.97
CA PRO A 20 -17.54 -14.77 -9.09
C PRO A 20 -16.92 -14.80 -7.68
N TYR A 21 -16.30 -13.70 -7.24
CA TYR A 21 -15.70 -13.59 -5.91
C TYR A 21 -16.42 -12.51 -5.10
N GLU A 22 -16.92 -12.90 -3.93
CA GLU A 22 -17.57 -12.00 -2.97
C GLU A 22 -16.56 -10.98 -2.39
N TYR A 23 -15.28 -11.37 -2.31
CA TYR A 23 -14.19 -10.56 -1.78
C TYR A 23 -13.04 -10.39 -2.80
N PRO A 24 -13.24 -9.64 -3.89
CA PRO A 24 -12.19 -9.40 -4.88
C PRO A 24 -10.98 -8.68 -4.27
N ALA A 25 -11.18 -7.95 -3.16
CA ALA A 25 -10.14 -7.23 -2.44
C ALA A 25 -9.00 -8.14 -1.96
N LEU A 26 -9.24 -9.41 -1.64
CA LEU A 26 -8.20 -10.32 -1.19
C LEU A 26 -7.10 -10.52 -2.25
N PHE A 27 -7.50 -10.62 -3.52
CA PHE A 27 -6.55 -10.75 -4.63
C PHE A 27 -5.84 -9.43 -4.90
N SER A 28 -6.58 -8.32 -4.94
CA SER A 28 -6.00 -6.99 -5.18
C SER A 28 -5.00 -6.59 -4.10
N ILE A 29 -5.31 -6.85 -2.82
CA ILE A 29 -4.42 -6.57 -1.70
C ILE A 29 -3.17 -7.42 -1.81
N ALA A 30 -3.30 -8.74 -1.99
CA ALA A 30 -2.14 -9.62 -2.11
C ALA A 30 -1.22 -9.22 -3.27
N ILE A 31 -1.79 -8.96 -4.45
CA ILE A 31 -1.03 -8.52 -5.62
C ILE A 31 -0.38 -7.16 -5.38
N ALA A 32 -1.06 -6.21 -4.73
CA ALA A 32 -0.50 -4.90 -4.41
C ALA A 32 0.70 -5.02 -3.46
N PHE A 33 0.57 -5.79 -2.37
CA PHE A 33 1.67 -5.99 -1.42
C PHE A 33 2.88 -6.69 -2.07
N ILE A 34 2.64 -7.76 -2.83
CA ILE A 34 3.71 -8.48 -3.54
C ILE A 34 4.36 -7.56 -4.58
N GLY A 35 3.57 -6.82 -5.36
CA GLY A 35 4.06 -5.89 -6.36
C GLY A 35 4.92 -4.79 -5.75
N ILE A 36 4.42 -4.12 -4.71
CA ILE A 36 5.17 -3.08 -3.97
C ILE A 36 6.50 -3.65 -3.48
N TRP A 37 6.49 -4.83 -2.86
CA TRP A 37 7.70 -5.46 -2.35
C TRP A 37 8.70 -5.79 -3.47
N VAL A 38 8.25 -6.45 -4.55
CA VAL A 38 9.12 -6.81 -5.69
C VAL A 38 9.75 -5.55 -6.29
N PHE A 39 8.93 -4.56 -6.66
CA PHE A 39 9.44 -3.34 -7.28
C PHE A 39 10.36 -2.57 -6.33
N SER A 40 10.01 -2.44 -5.05
CA SER A 40 10.85 -1.77 -4.05
C SER A 40 12.19 -2.48 -3.82
N ALA A 41 12.20 -3.81 -3.80
CA ALA A 41 13.42 -4.61 -3.63
C ALA A 41 14.33 -4.54 -4.86
N THR A 42 13.75 -4.51 -6.06
CA THR A 42 14.51 -4.43 -7.33
C THR A 42 14.86 -3.01 -7.75
N ASP A 43 14.33 -1.99 -7.05
CA ASP A 43 14.61 -0.60 -7.36
C ASP A 43 16.08 -0.26 -7.06
N ASN A 44 16.82 -0.01 -8.14
CA ASN A 44 18.21 0.46 -8.16
C ASN A 44 18.31 1.86 -8.80
N SER A 45 17.19 2.59 -8.89
CA SER A 45 17.20 3.95 -9.38
C SER A 45 18.05 4.87 -8.48
N PRO A 46 18.65 5.93 -9.04
CA PRO A 46 19.34 6.96 -8.26
C PRO A 46 18.44 7.56 -7.16
N GLU A 47 17.15 7.75 -7.46
CA GLU A 47 16.15 8.23 -6.53
C GLU A 47 15.96 7.26 -5.35
N GLY A 48 15.80 5.97 -5.63
CA GLY A 48 15.66 4.93 -4.61
C GLY A 48 16.89 4.81 -3.70
N MET A 49 18.10 4.98 -4.25
CA MET A 49 19.32 5.05 -3.44
C MET A 49 19.33 6.27 -2.52
N ARG A 50 18.96 7.45 -3.04
CA ARG A 50 18.94 8.70 -2.27
C ARG A 50 17.96 8.63 -1.09
N GLU A 51 16.79 8.05 -1.29
CA GLU A 51 15.80 7.85 -0.21
C GLU A 51 16.32 6.90 0.89
N ARG A 52 17.01 5.80 0.51
CA ARG A 52 17.62 4.87 1.47
C ARG A 52 18.69 5.54 2.34
N GLU A 53 19.49 6.44 1.76
CA GLU A 53 20.49 7.22 2.51
C GLU A 53 19.84 8.18 3.51
N GLN A 54 18.79 8.89 3.10
CA GLN A 54 18.05 9.80 3.98
C GLN A 54 17.35 9.05 5.13
N PHE A 55 16.83 7.85 4.85
CA PHE A 55 16.19 7.01 5.86
C PHE A 55 17.13 6.72 7.04
N ARG A 56 18.43 6.47 6.78
CA ARG A 56 19.40 6.17 7.86
C ARG A 56 19.54 7.33 8.84
N ALA A 57 19.61 8.57 8.34
CA ALA A 57 19.67 9.75 9.19
C ALA A 57 18.40 9.91 10.03
N GLN A 58 17.23 9.69 9.42
CA GLN A 58 15.94 9.72 10.12
C GLN A 58 15.85 8.63 11.21
N PHE A 59 16.33 7.42 10.91
CA PHE A 59 16.33 6.29 11.83
C PHE A 59 17.21 6.52 13.07
N ILE A 60 18.38 7.14 12.90
CA ILE A 60 19.24 7.51 14.04
C ILE A 60 18.55 8.60 14.87
N ARG A 61 17.99 9.61 14.23
CA ARG A 61 17.27 10.70 14.90
C ARG A 61 16.05 10.19 15.68
N SER A 62 15.28 9.25 15.13
CA SER A 62 14.10 8.71 15.80
C SER A 62 14.46 7.86 17.04
N GLN A 63 15.60 7.17 17.02
CA GLN A 63 16.06 6.37 18.17
C GLN A 63 16.76 7.19 19.25
N THR A 64 17.54 8.20 18.85
CA THR A 64 18.42 8.95 19.77
C THR A 64 17.87 10.30 20.19
N GLY A 65 16.90 10.85 19.45
CA GLY A 65 16.39 12.21 19.67
C GLY A 65 17.37 13.32 19.29
N ILE A 66 18.52 13.01 18.70
CA ILE A 66 19.53 14.00 18.30
C ILE A 66 18.94 14.98 17.28
N GLY A 67 19.04 16.28 17.55
CA GLY A 67 18.49 17.33 16.69
C GLY A 67 16.97 17.53 16.81
N ILE A 68 16.32 16.96 17.83
CA ILE A 68 14.96 17.32 18.24
C ILE A 68 15.07 18.36 19.37
N GLU A 69 15.54 19.56 19.06
CA GLU A 69 15.75 20.61 20.07
C GLU A 69 14.48 21.41 20.39
N ARG A 70 13.43 21.26 19.58
CA ARG A 70 12.11 21.86 19.82
C ARG A 70 11.02 20.83 19.58
N GLY A 71 10.24 20.53 20.62
CA GLY A 71 8.92 19.96 20.46
C GLY A 71 8.02 20.97 19.74
N GLN A 72 7.39 20.56 18.65
CA GLN A 72 6.37 21.37 17.99
C GLN A 72 5.13 21.34 18.89
N ALA A 73 4.67 22.51 19.36
CA ALA A 73 3.39 22.63 20.03
C ALA A 73 2.28 22.38 19.00
N HIS A 74 1.28 21.59 19.40
CA HIS A 74 0.16 21.16 18.57
C HIS A 74 -1.00 22.15 18.60
#